data_AF-A0AAD7KCE8-F1
#
_entry.id   AF-A0AAD7KCE8-F1
#
_cell.length_a   1.000
_cell.length_b   1.000
_cell.length_c   1.000
_cell.angle_alpha   90.00
_cell.angle_beta   90.00
_cell.angle_gamma   90.00
#
_symmetry.space_group_name_H-M   'P 1'
#
loop_
_entity.id
_entity.type
_entity.pdbx_description
1 polymer ?
#
loop_
_entity_poly.entity_id
_entity_poly.type
_entity_poly.pdbx_seq_one_letter_code
_entity_poly.pdbx_strand_id
1 'polypeptide(L)'
;MLIPFRTFRKILLGSILLVSTASLVLSLYLKPHFVHPNSAYVLVGILDSLIFAGVLSISRKKLLASPQPVATEVLGLFTLLPFSLILMLYALSIVVIPDPTALGVFAILQILIFIGTILHGLYTLCLITTAMLTVCLFDRDVWCRDIDSSPSPFPMSVLFGFICPCCFVSPDSAFFEDIPEQEHESLGTIPTGGLEPTPEMRMVGGLSSRSLVLVPNEVERRTSIMISFEEAAYDEV
;
A
#
# COMPACT_ATOMS: atom_id res chain seq x y z
N MET A 1 4.81 -15.66 12.35
CA MET A 1 3.61 -14.98 11.83
C MET A 1 3.99 -13.57 11.39
N LEU A 2 3.89 -13.26 10.10
CA LEU A 2 4.13 -11.89 9.61
C LEU A 2 2.85 -11.06 9.79
N ILE A 3 2.95 -9.89 10.40
CA ILE A 3 1.82 -8.96 10.55
C ILE A 3 1.41 -8.48 9.15
N PRO A 4 0.12 -8.54 8.76
CA PRO A 4 -0.33 -8.02 7.48
C PRO A 4 0.04 -6.54 7.32
N PHE A 5 0.54 -6.17 6.14
CA PHE A 5 1.01 -4.81 5.85
C PHE A 5 -0.04 -3.73 6.19
N ARG A 6 -1.31 -3.98 5.88
CA ARG A 6 -2.44 -3.09 6.23
C ARG A 6 -2.55 -2.81 7.73
N THR A 7 -2.32 -3.82 8.57
CA THR A 7 -2.36 -3.67 10.03
C THR A 7 -1.15 -2.89 10.51
N PHE A 8 0.05 -3.23 10.00
CA PHE A 8 1.28 -2.49 10.30
C PHE A 8 1.14 -1.00 9.95
N ARG A 9 0.67 -0.67 8.74
CA ARG A 9 0.43 0.69 8.28
C ARG A 9 -0.49 1.46 9.23
N LYS A 10 -1.62 0.88 9.64
CA LYS A 10 -2.57 1.52 10.56
C LYS A 10 -1.99 1.77 11.95
N ILE A 11 -1.20 0.83 12.46
CA ILE A 11 -0.52 0.98 13.75
C ILE A 11 0.50 2.12 13.68
N LEU A 12 1.29 2.16 12.59
CA LEU A 12 2.31 3.19 12.39
C LEU A 12 1.73 4.59 12.18
N LEU A 13 0.70 4.72 11.33
CA LEU A 13 -0.01 6.01 11.18
C LEU A 13 -0.72 6.42 12.48
N GLY A 14 -1.32 5.45 13.18
CA GLY A 14 -1.95 5.68 14.49
C GLY A 14 -0.95 6.18 15.54
N SER A 15 0.26 5.63 15.57
CA SER A 15 1.30 6.09 16.51
C SER A 15 1.81 7.50 16.15
N ILE A 16 2.01 7.81 14.86
CA ILE A 16 2.35 9.16 14.39
C ILE A 16 1.27 10.16 14.80
N LEU A 17 -0.01 9.83 14.60
CA LEU A 17 -1.13 10.68 15.02
C LEU A 17 -1.19 10.88 16.53
N LEU A 18 -0.98 9.83 17.31
CA LEU A 18 -0.98 9.90 18.77
C LEU A 18 0.14 10.82 19.27
N VAL A 19 1.36 10.64 18.78
CA VAL A 19 2.52 11.49 19.13
C VAL A 19 2.28 12.94 18.73
N SER A 20 1.71 13.18 17.54
CA SER A 20 1.40 14.53 17.05
C SER A 20 0.32 15.21 17.90
N THR A 21 -0.73 14.47 18.28
CA THR A 21 -1.82 14.97 19.12
C THR A 21 -1.31 15.30 20.53
N ALA A 22 -0.49 14.42 21.13
CA ALA A 22 0.14 14.69 22.42
C ALA A 22 1.04 15.95 22.35
N SER A 23 1.81 16.09 21.28
CA SER A 23 2.64 17.29 21.04
C SER A 23 1.81 18.56 20.90
N LEU A 24 0.65 18.49 20.24
CA LEU A 24 -0.27 19.62 20.09
C LEU A 24 -0.84 20.05 21.45
N VAL A 25 -1.29 19.10 22.26
CA VAL A 25 -1.81 19.39 23.62
C VAL A 25 -0.73 20.00 24.50
N LEU A 26 0.50 19.46 24.49
CA LEU A 26 1.62 20.03 25.24
C LEU A 26 2.02 21.43 24.74
N SER A 27 1.97 21.67 23.42
CA SER A 27 2.24 22.99 22.84
C SER A 27 1.21 24.04 23.30
N LEU A 28 -0.07 23.67 23.35
CA LEU A 28 -1.12 24.53 23.88
C LEU A 28 -0.95 24.80 25.37
N TYR A 29 -0.56 23.78 26.15
CA TYR A 29 -0.26 23.93 27.57
C TYR A 29 0.92 24.87 27.83
N LEU A 30 1.98 24.80 27.01
CA LEU A 30 3.19 25.64 27.12
C LEU A 30 3.01 27.07 26.58
N LYS A 31 1.88 27.38 25.93
CA LYS A 31 1.59 28.70 25.35
C LYS A 31 1.96 29.91 26.24
N PRO A 32 1.57 29.98 27.53
CA PRO A 32 1.90 31.13 28.38
C PRO A 32 3.37 31.20 28.78
N HIS A 33 4.15 30.13 28.59
CA HIS A 33 5.55 30.04 28.98
C HIS A 33 6.52 30.36 27.83
N PHE A 34 6.04 30.49 26.59
CA PHE A 34 6.90 30.93 25.48
C PHE A 34 7.22 32.42 25.60
N VAL A 35 8.48 32.79 25.35
CA VAL A 35 8.91 34.20 25.30
C VAL A 35 8.13 34.97 24.22
N HIS A 36 7.83 34.31 23.10
CA HIS A 36 7.02 34.85 22.02
C HIS A 36 5.73 34.03 21.86
N PRO A 37 4.54 34.62 22.09
CA PRO A 37 3.27 33.88 21.98
C PRO A 37 3.01 33.36 20.56
N ASN A 38 3.61 33.98 19.55
CA ASN A 38 3.52 33.56 18.15
C ASN A 38 4.15 32.19 17.90
N SER A 39 5.13 31.77 18.72
CA SER A 39 5.76 30.45 18.59
C SER A 39 4.80 29.30 18.82
N ALA A 40 3.84 29.46 19.74
CA ALA A 40 2.80 28.47 19.98
C ALA A 40 1.92 28.25 18.74
N TYR A 41 1.52 29.34 18.06
CA TYR A 41 0.65 29.25 16.89
C TYR A 41 1.35 28.57 15.70
N VAL A 42 2.65 28.80 15.52
CA VAL A 42 3.44 28.11 14.48
C VAL A 42 3.51 26.61 14.76
N LEU A 43 3.83 26.20 16.00
CA LEU A 43 3.86 24.79 16.40
C LEU A 43 2.50 24.12 16.18
N VAL A 44 1.44 24.74 16.71
CA VAL A 44 0.07 24.21 16.62
C VAL A 44 -0.39 24.13 15.16
N GLY A 45 -0.14 25.13 14.34
CA GLY A 45 -0.56 25.13 12.93
C GLY A 45 0.11 24.02 12.10
N ILE A 46 1.40 23.78 12.31
CA ILE A 46 2.11 22.68 11.64
C ILE A 46 1.62 21.32 12.17
N LEU A 47 1.49 21.15 13.49
CA LEU A 47 0.99 19.92 14.10
C LEU A 47 -0.44 19.59 13.67
N ASP A 48 -1.32 20.59 13.61
CA ASP A 48 -2.71 20.43 13.14
C ASP A 48 -2.75 19.98 11.67
N SER A 49 -1.91 20.57 10.81
CA SER A 49 -1.78 20.16 9.40
C SER A 49 -1.33 18.70 9.27
N LEU A 50 -0.37 18.26 10.10
CA LEU A 50 0.11 16.86 10.12
C LEU A 50 -0.99 15.91 10.61
N ILE A 51 -1.71 16.27 11.68
CA ILE A 51 -2.82 15.48 12.22
C ILE A 51 -3.93 15.37 11.18
N PHE A 52 -4.35 16.49 10.59
CA PHE A 52 -5.39 16.53 9.57
C PHE A 52 -5.05 15.63 8.39
N ALA A 53 -3.82 15.72 7.86
CA ALA A 53 -3.39 14.87 6.76
C ALA A 53 -3.33 13.38 7.13
N GLY A 54 -2.87 13.04 8.34
CA GLY A 54 -2.89 11.66 8.84
C GLY A 54 -4.30 11.10 9.01
N VAL A 55 -5.22 11.91 9.55
CA VAL A 55 -6.65 11.53 9.68
C VAL A 55 -7.29 11.34 8.31
N LEU A 56 -7.02 12.23 7.35
CA LEU A 56 -7.46 12.08 5.98
C LEU A 56 -6.92 10.81 5.35
N SER A 57 -5.62 10.49 5.53
CA SER A 57 -5.01 9.28 5.00
C SER A 57 -5.67 8.01 5.56
N ILE A 58 -5.90 7.92 6.87
CA ILE A 58 -6.55 6.74 7.48
C ILE A 58 -8.03 6.64 7.07
N SER A 59 -8.72 7.77 6.98
CA SER A 59 -10.17 7.82 6.80
C SER A 59 -10.60 7.86 5.34
N ARG A 60 -9.67 8.05 4.39
CA ARG A 60 -9.94 8.27 2.96
C ARG A 60 -10.91 7.26 2.37
N LYS A 61 -10.66 5.97 2.60
CA LYS A 61 -11.49 4.89 2.05
C LYS A 61 -12.93 4.93 2.60
N LYS A 62 -13.10 5.33 3.85
CA LYS A 62 -14.43 5.45 4.49
C LYS A 62 -15.15 6.74 4.08
N LEU A 63 -14.41 7.85 3.98
CA LEU A 63 -14.98 9.17 3.72
C LEU A 63 -15.27 9.41 2.23
N LEU A 64 -14.37 8.96 1.34
CA LEU A 64 -14.45 9.26 -0.10
C LEU A 64 -14.85 8.05 -0.96
N ALA A 65 -15.04 6.86 -0.37
CA ALA A 65 -15.29 5.60 -1.07
C ALA A 65 -14.30 5.29 -2.22
N SER A 66 -13.14 5.96 -2.23
CA SER A 66 -12.11 5.85 -3.26
C SER A 66 -10.97 4.96 -2.77
N PRO A 67 -10.34 4.16 -3.66
CA PRO A 67 -9.08 3.50 -3.35
C PRO A 67 -8.01 4.54 -3.01
N GLN A 68 -7.04 4.16 -2.17
CA GLN A 68 -5.91 5.00 -1.79
C GLN A 68 -4.67 4.51 -2.53
N PRO A 69 -4.34 5.10 -3.71
CA PRO A 69 -3.21 4.62 -4.47
C PRO A 69 -1.89 4.88 -3.73
N VAL A 70 -0.95 3.95 -3.84
CA VAL A 70 0.39 4.05 -3.23
C VAL A 70 1.05 5.39 -3.56
N ALA A 71 0.94 5.87 -4.81
CA ALA A 71 1.50 7.15 -5.22
C ALA A 71 0.97 8.34 -4.41
N THR A 72 -0.34 8.37 -4.11
CA THR A 72 -0.91 9.47 -3.33
C THR A 72 -0.48 9.44 -1.88
N GLU A 73 -0.28 8.26 -1.29
CA GLU A 73 0.26 8.13 0.06
C GLU A 73 1.71 8.60 0.12
N VAL A 74 2.55 8.12 -0.81
CA VAL A 74 3.96 8.52 -0.91
C VAL A 74 4.08 10.03 -1.12
N LEU A 75 3.29 10.60 -2.02
CA LEU A 75 3.28 12.04 -2.27
C LEU A 75 2.87 12.81 -1.02
N GLY A 76 1.80 12.38 -0.33
CA GLY A 76 1.36 12.99 0.93
C GLY A 76 2.44 12.97 2.01
N LEU A 77 3.06 11.80 2.24
CA LEU A 77 4.14 11.66 3.22
C LEU A 77 5.37 12.52 2.87
N PHE A 78 5.78 12.51 1.59
CA PHE A 78 6.92 13.28 1.11
C PHE A 78 6.67 14.79 1.22
N THR A 79 5.47 15.26 0.86
CA THR A 79 5.09 16.67 1.00
C THR A 79 5.08 17.12 2.46
N LEU A 80 4.70 16.26 3.41
CA LEU A 80 4.68 16.58 4.84
C LEU A 80 6.05 16.49 5.53
N LEU A 81 6.98 15.70 5.00
CA LEU A 81 8.32 15.50 5.56
C LEU A 81 9.09 16.82 5.83
N PRO A 82 9.19 17.79 4.89
CA PRO A 82 9.88 19.05 5.17
C PRO A 82 9.23 19.85 6.30
N PHE A 83 7.90 19.80 6.44
CA PHE A 83 7.20 20.47 7.53
C PHE A 83 7.51 19.82 8.88
N SER A 84 7.62 18.49 8.94
CA SER A 84 8.07 17.79 10.15
C SER A 84 9.51 18.14 10.52
N LEU A 85 10.42 18.26 9.54
CA LEU A 85 11.80 18.68 9.77
C LEU A 85 11.89 20.13 10.26
N ILE A 86 11.14 21.05 9.64
CA ILE A 86 11.05 22.44 10.09
C ILE A 86 10.50 22.50 11.51
N LEU A 87 9.46 21.72 11.83
CA LEU A 87 8.88 21.65 13.17
C LEU A 87 9.92 21.21 14.21
N MET A 88 10.71 20.19 13.91
CA MET A 88 11.78 19.71 14.78
C MET A 88 12.87 20.78 14.99
N LEU A 89 13.39 21.37 13.92
CA LEU A 89 14.41 22.44 14.01
C LEU A 89 13.86 23.67 14.74
N TYR A 90 12.59 24.00 14.51
CA TYR A 90 11.91 25.10 15.20
C TYR A 90 11.78 24.81 16.70
N ALA A 91 11.33 23.62 17.08
CA ALA A 91 11.23 23.20 18.48
C ALA A 91 12.59 23.25 19.22
N LEU A 92 13.71 23.00 18.52
CA LEU A 92 15.06 23.12 19.09
C LEU A 92 15.53 24.57 19.26
N SER A 93 14.98 25.53 18.50
CA SER A 93 15.38 26.94 18.55
C SER A 93 14.49 27.83 19.43
N ILE A 94 13.31 27.34 19.84
CA ILE A 94 12.40 28.09 20.72
C ILE A 94 13.02 28.27 22.10
N VAL A 95 12.87 29.49 22.64
CA VAL A 95 13.22 29.84 24.01
C VAL A 95 11.97 29.88 24.89
N VAL A 96 12.04 29.24 26.05
CA VAL A 96 10.97 29.18 27.06
C VAL A 96 11.40 29.97 28.30
N ILE A 97 10.46 30.65 28.95
CA ILE A 97 10.69 31.37 30.21
C ILE A 97 11.16 30.36 31.26
N PRO A 98 12.21 30.66 32.04
CA PRO A 98 12.81 29.71 32.98
C PRO A 98 11.87 29.46 34.18
N ASP A 99 10.98 28.49 34.02
CA ASP A 99 10.16 27.87 35.06
C ASP A 99 10.49 26.37 35.09
N PRO A 100 10.92 25.79 36.23
CA PRO A 100 11.39 24.40 36.29
C PRO A 100 10.37 23.40 35.77
N THR A 101 9.08 23.62 36.01
CA THR A 101 8.01 22.75 35.52
C THR A 101 7.84 22.90 34.01
N ALA A 102 7.77 24.13 33.48
CA ALA A 102 7.67 24.37 32.05
C ALA A 102 8.87 23.83 31.25
N LEU A 103 10.09 23.92 31.79
CA LEU A 103 11.29 23.38 31.16
C LEU A 103 11.23 21.86 30.98
N GLY A 104 10.77 21.14 32.01
CA GLY A 104 10.59 19.69 31.92
C GLY A 104 9.54 19.29 30.88
N VAL A 105 8.40 19.98 30.85
CA VAL A 105 7.33 19.74 29.87
C VAL A 105 7.78 20.09 28.45
N PHE A 106 8.58 21.15 28.28
CA PHE A 106 9.15 21.52 26.99
C PHE A 106 10.16 20.50 26.48
N ALA A 107 11.02 19.94 27.34
CA ALA A 107 11.92 18.86 26.97
C ALA A 107 11.14 17.61 26.49
N ILE A 108 10.03 17.27 27.15
CA ILE A 108 9.14 16.17 26.71
C ILE A 108 8.55 16.47 25.33
N LEU A 109 8.06 17.70 25.11
CA LEU A 109 7.56 18.13 23.80
C LEU A 109 8.62 17.98 22.69
N GLN A 110 9.86 18.40 22.94
CA GLN A 110 10.96 18.25 21.99
C GLN A 110 11.23 16.77 21.65
N ILE A 111 11.27 15.90 22.67
CA ILE A 111 11.47 14.46 22.47
C ILE A 111 10.34 13.87 21.63
N LEU A 112 9.07 14.24 21.90
CA LEU A 112 7.92 13.75 21.14
C LEU A 112 7.97 14.22 19.68
N ILE A 113 8.27 15.50 19.43
CA ILE A 113 8.43 16.03 18.06
C ILE A 113 9.56 15.32 17.32
N PHE A 114 10.67 15.05 18.01
CA PHE A 114 11.81 14.33 17.45
C PHE A 114 11.44 12.88 17.08
N ILE A 115 10.81 12.14 17.99
CA ILE A 115 10.31 10.77 17.73
C ILE A 115 9.31 10.77 16.58
N GLY A 116 8.35 11.70 16.57
CA GLY A 116 7.37 11.83 15.50
C GLY A 116 8.01 12.08 14.13
N THR A 117 9.03 12.94 14.09
CA THR A 117 9.78 13.23 12.86
C THR A 117 10.56 12.03 12.36
N ILE A 118 11.19 11.26 13.26
CA ILE A 118 11.87 10.00 12.90
C ILE A 118 10.87 8.98 12.36
N LEU A 119 9.74 8.78 13.05
CA LEU A 119 8.72 7.82 12.61
C LEU A 119 8.17 8.18 11.23
N HIS A 120 7.89 9.47 10.98
CA HIS A 120 7.42 9.96 9.68
C HIS A 120 8.48 9.75 8.59
N GLY A 121 9.74 10.10 8.87
CA GLY A 121 10.86 9.92 7.94
C GLY A 121 11.10 8.45 7.60
N LEU A 122 11.15 7.57 8.60
CA LEU A 122 11.29 6.12 8.40
C LEU A 122 10.12 5.55 7.61
N TYR A 123 8.88 5.96 7.92
CA TYR A 123 7.73 5.48 7.18
C TYR A 123 7.80 5.88 5.70
N THR A 124 8.14 7.15 5.42
CA THR A 124 8.30 7.68 4.06
C THR A 124 9.38 6.92 3.31
N LEU A 125 10.56 6.75 3.92
CA LEU A 125 11.69 6.03 3.31
C LEU A 125 11.36 4.57 3.03
N CYS A 126 10.77 3.86 3.99
CA CYS A 126 10.37 2.47 3.83
C CYS A 126 9.34 2.30 2.72
N LEU A 127 8.33 3.17 2.64
CA LEU A 127 7.29 3.08 1.62
C LEU A 127 7.84 3.36 0.22
N ILE A 128 8.68 4.39 0.06
CA ILE A 128 9.35 4.69 -1.22
C ILE A 128 10.24 3.51 -1.64
N THR A 129 11.07 3.01 -0.74
CA THR A 129 12.01 1.91 -1.03
C THR A 129 11.27 0.65 -1.44
N THR A 130 10.24 0.26 -0.68
CA THR A 130 9.43 -0.94 -0.99
C THR A 130 8.63 -0.78 -2.28
N ALA A 131 8.08 0.39 -2.56
CA ALA A 131 7.41 0.68 -3.83
C ALA A 131 8.38 0.59 -5.01
N MET A 132 9.54 1.25 -4.93
CA MET A 132 10.56 1.19 -5.99
C MET A 132 11.06 -0.23 -6.25
N LEU A 133 11.34 -1.01 -5.19
CA LEU A 133 11.72 -2.42 -5.34
C LEU A 133 10.61 -3.22 -6.02
N THR A 134 9.35 -2.97 -5.66
CA THR A 134 8.19 -3.66 -6.26
C THR A 134 8.03 -3.31 -7.74
N VAL A 135 8.23 -2.04 -8.13
CA VAL A 135 8.26 -1.60 -9.54
C VAL A 135 9.33 -2.33 -10.34
N CYS A 136 10.54 -2.42 -9.79
CA CYS A 136 11.67 -3.02 -10.48
C CYS A 136 11.54 -4.54 -10.64
N LEU A 137 10.91 -5.22 -9.68
CA LEU A 137 10.91 -6.68 -9.62
C LEU A 137 9.61 -7.34 -10.10
N PHE A 138 8.44 -6.79 -9.78
CA PHE A 138 7.16 -7.54 -9.89
C PHE A 138 6.05 -6.79 -10.61
N ASP A 139 5.91 -5.48 -10.39
CA ASP A 139 4.67 -4.77 -10.70
C ASP A 139 4.91 -3.28 -11.00
N ARG A 140 4.96 -2.95 -12.29
CA ARG A 140 5.15 -1.56 -12.76
C ARG A 140 4.00 -0.63 -12.38
N ASP A 141 2.80 -1.17 -12.17
CA ASP A 141 1.59 -0.40 -11.87
C ASP A 141 1.30 -0.28 -10.36
N VAL A 142 2.25 -0.69 -9.51
CA VAL A 142 2.11 -0.64 -8.03
C VAL A 142 1.74 0.75 -7.51
N TRP A 143 2.16 1.81 -8.20
CA TRP A 143 1.84 3.20 -7.88
C TRP A 143 0.34 3.49 -7.87
N CYS A 144 -0.42 2.84 -8.77
CA CYS A 144 -1.85 3.01 -8.93
C CYS A 144 -2.67 2.03 -8.07
N ARG A 145 -2.03 0.99 -7.50
CA ARG A 145 -2.71 0.00 -6.66
C ARG A 145 -3.15 0.60 -5.33
N ASP A 146 -4.31 0.12 -4.84
CA ASP A 146 -4.80 0.48 -3.51
C ASP A 146 -3.84 -0.06 -2.44
N ILE A 147 -3.27 0.83 -1.63
CA ILE A 147 -2.31 0.46 -0.58
C ILE A 147 -2.91 -0.49 0.48
N ASP A 148 -4.24 -0.47 0.61
CA ASP A 148 -5.02 -1.30 1.52
C ASP A 148 -5.64 -2.54 0.84
N SER A 149 -5.26 -2.88 -0.39
CA SER A 149 -5.78 -4.06 -1.10
C SER A 149 -5.41 -5.37 -0.39
N SER A 150 -6.23 -6.41 -0.61
CA SER A 150 -5.91 -7.79 -0.26
C SER A 150 -5.96 -8.62 -1.56
N PRO A 151 -4.83 -9.20 -2.01
CA PRO A 151 -3.51 -9.20 -1.38
C PRO A 151 -2.83 -7.81 -1.33
N SER A 152 -1.87 -7.65 -0.41
CA SER A 152 -1.06 -6.43 -0.26
C SER A 152 -0.26 -6.17 -1.54
N PRO A 153 -0.12 -4.90 -1.99
CA PRO A 153 0.73 -4.59 -3.14
C PRO A 153 2.21 -4.89 -2.89
N PHE A 154 2.61 -5.01 -1.62
CA PHE A 154 3.98 -5.32 -1.22
C PHE A 154 4.08 -6.77 -0.72
N PRO A 155 4.68 -7.68 -1.49
CA PRO A 155 4.94 -9.05 -1.05
C PRO A 155 6.12 -9.06 -0.07
N MET A 156 5.85 -8.76 1.20
CA MET A 156 6.90 -8.56 2.23
C MET A 156 7.85 -9.74 2.36
N SER A 157 7.35 -10.98 2.23
CA SER A 157 8.19 -12.19 2.24
C SER A 157 9.27 -12.16 1.16
N VAL A 158 8.91 -11.74 -0.05
CA VAL A 158 9.83 -11.66 -1.19
C VAL A 158 10.82 -10.51 -1.01
N LEU A 159 10.34 -9.35 -0.54
CA LEU A 159 11.20 -8.20 -0.25
C LEU A 159 12.23 -8.52 0.84
N PHE A 160 11.83 -9.23 1.91
CA PHE A 160 12.76 -9.64 2.97
C PHE A 160 13.79 -10.65 2.47
N GLY A 161 13.42 -11.57 1.59
CA GLY A 161 14.37 -12.50 0.94
C GLY A 161 15.42 -11.76 0.11
N PHE A 162 15.07 -10.65 -0.54
CA PHE A 162 16.02 -9.83 -1.30
C PHE A 162 16.97 -9.01 -0.41
N ILE A 163 16.46 -8.45 0.69
CA ILE A 163 17.25 -7.58 1.58
C ILE A 163 18.18 -8.39 2.50
N CYS A 164 17.72 -9.50 3.06
CA CYS A 164 18.56 -10.42 3.84
C CYS A 164 18.48 -11.85 3.26
N PRO A 165 19.22 -12.16 2.18
CA PRO A 165 19.22 -13.50 1.59
C PRO A 165 19.68 -14.57 2.59
N CYS A 166 20.55 -14.20 3.55
CA CYS A 166 21.07 -15.11 4.56
C CYS A 166 20.05 -15.48 5.65
N CYS A 167 19.04 -14.62 5.90
CA CYS A 167 18.09 -14.78 7.00
C CYS A 167 16.85 -15.60 6.59
N PHE A 168 16.53 -15.64 5.29
CA PHE A 168 15.25 -16.12 4.76
C PHE A 168 15.43 -17.12 3.62
N VAL A 169 16.34 -18.08 3.77
CA VAL A 169 16.29 -19.29 2.96
C VAL A 169 14.99 -20.01 3.35
N SER A 170 13.97 -19.87 2.50
CA SER A 170 12.68 -20.50 2.73
C SER A 170 12.89 -22.02 2.74
N PRO A 171 12.61 -22.73 3.85
CA PRO A 171 12.77 -24.18 3.90
C PRO A 171 11.90 -24.92 2.88
N ASP A 172 10.87 -24.25 2.36
CA ASP A 172 9.85 -24.83 1.48
C ASP A 172 10.27 -24.96 0.02
N SER A 173 11.41 -24.39 -0.40
CA SER A 173 11.92 -24.67 -1.76
C SER A 173 12.39 -26.12 -1.93
N ALA A 174 12.56 -26.88 -0.84
CA ALA A 174 12.87 -28.30 -0.89
C ALA A 174 11.64 -29.21 -1.10
N PHE A 175 10.41 -28.68 -1.01
CA PHE A 175 9.19 -29.49 -1.09
C PHE A 175 8.49 -29.46 -2.47
N PHE A 176 8.95 -28.64 -3.41
CA PHE A 176 8.38 -28.57 -4.76
C PHE A 176 9.13 -29.42 -5.80
N GLU A 177 10.22 -30.09 -5.41
CA GLU A 177 11.00 -30.96 -6.31
C GLU A 177 10.52 -32.43 -6.34
N ASP A 178 9.63 -32.83 -5.43
CA ASP A 178 9.06 -34.19 -5.39
C ASP A 178 7.53 -34.18 -5.57
N ILE A 179 7.03 -33.55 -6.64
CA ILE A 179 5.75 -34.02 -7.21
C ILE A 179 6.14 -35.21 -8.10
N PRO A 180 6.00 -36.46 -7.65
CA PRO A 180 6.18 -37.60 -8.53
C PRO A 180 5.25 -37.39 -9.72
N GLU A 181 5.85 -37.38 -10.90
CA GLU A 181 5.18 -37.41 -12.19
C GLU A 181 4.24 -38.62 -12.15
N GLN A 182 2.98 -38.39 -11.74
CA GLN A 182 2.00 -39.45 -11.61
C GLN A 182 1.53 -39.80 -13.01
N GLU A 183 2.35 -40.60 -13.71
CA GLU A 183 1.90 -41.50 -14.76
C GLU A 183 0.83 -42.41 -14.16
N HIS A 184 -0.45 -42.10 -14.34
CA HIS A 184 -1.56 -43.03 -14.19
C HIS A 184 -2.83 -42.28 -14.62
N GLU A 185 -3.73 -42.80 -15.44
CA GLU A 185 -3.78 -44.06 -16.16
C GLU A 185 -4.95 -43.90 -17.14
N SER A 186 -4.89 -44.68 -18.19
CA SER A 186 -5.85 -44.84 -19.27
C SER A 186 -7.29 -45.15 -18.83
N LEU A 187 -8.23 -44.53 -19.55
CA LEU A 187 -9.36 -45.22 -20.20
C LEU A 187 -10.41 -45.89 -19.29
N GLY A 188 -11.35 -45.09 -18.78
CA GLY A 188 -12.66 -45.56 -18.32
C GLY A 188 -13.69 -45.52 -19.45
N THR A 189 -13.94 -46.67 -20.07
CA THR A 189 -14.97 -46.91 -21.09
C THR A 189 -16.38 -46.72 -20.51
N ILE A 190 -17.16 -45.78 -21.05
CA ILE A 190 -18.58 -45.60 -20.73
C ILE A 190 -19.42 -46.55 -21.60
N PRO A 191 -20.31 -47.39 -21.03
CA PRO A 191 -21.19 -48.24 -21.80
C PRO A 191 -22.34 -47.42 -22.41
N THR A 192 -22.43 -47.51 -23.73
CA THR A 192 -23.49 -46.98 -24.59
C THR A 192 -24.78 -47.78 -24.40
N GLY A 193 -25.88 -47.11 -24.06
CA GLY A 193 -27.21 -47.70 -23.98
C GLY A 193 -28.34 -46.73 -24.36
N GLY A 194 -28.68 -46.70 -25.66
CA GLY A 194 -30.06 -46.73 -26.18
C GLY A 194 -30.98 -45.49 -26.17
N LEU A 195 -31.24 -44.96 -27.40
CA LEU A 195 -32.49 -44.38 -27.96
C LEU A 195 -32.96 -43.01 -27.40
N GLU A 196 -33.28 -41.95 -28.18
CA GLU A 196 -33.79 -41.75 -29.55
C GLU A 196 -33.39 -40.34 -30.09
N PRO A 197 -33.60 -40.02 -31.39
CA PRO A 197 -32.80 -39.06 -32.16
C PRO A 197 -33.43 -37.67 -32.34
N THR A 198 -32.57 -36.66 -32.54
CA THR A 198 -32.91 -35.46 -33.33
C THR A 198 -31.76 -35.11 -34.28
N PRO A 199 -32.04 -34.64 -35.51
CA PRO A 199 -31.08 -34.74 -36.61
C PRO A 199 -30.17 -33.52 -36.75
N GLU A 200 -28.91 -33.85 -37.03
CA GLU A 200 -28.01 -33.24 -38.02
C GLU A 200 -27.89 -31.70 -38.09
N MET A 201 -26.72 -31.18 -37.72
CA MET A 201 -25.61 -31.11 -38.68
C MET A 201 -24.25 -31.01 -37.99
N ARG A 202 -23.40 -31.98 -38.34
CA ARG A 202 -21.96 -32.04 -38.08
C ARG A 202 -21.26 -30.83 -38.71
N MET A 203 -20.23 -30.34 -38.03
CA MET A 203 -18.89 -30.36 -38.61
C MET A 203 -17.87 -30.71 -37.53
N VAL A 204 -17.03 -31.66 -37.93
CA VAL A 204 -16.00 -32.39 -37.21
C VAL A 204 -14.72 -31.56 -37.23
N GLY A 205 -13.99 -31.55 -36.11
CA GLY A 205 -12.66 -30.94 -36.03
C GLY A 205 -12.06 -31.11 -34.65
N GLY A 206 -11.78 -32.35 -34.26
CA GLY A 206 -11.02 -32.63 -33.06
C GLY A 206 -9.57 -32.21 -33.22
N LEU A 207 -9.02 -31.55 -32.22
CA LEU A 207 -7.67 -31.80 -31.73
C LEU A 207 -7.65 -31.52 -30.23
N SER A 208 -7.26 -32.55 -29.50
CA SER A 208 -6.96 -32.55 -28.08
C SER A 208 -5.87 -31.52 -27.80
N SER A 209 -6.20 -30.52 -27.01
CA SER A 209 -5.24 -29.70 -26.28
C SER A 209 -5.92 -29.36 -24.97
N ARG A 210 -5.31 -29.81 -23.86
CA ARG A 210 -5.65 -29.29 -22.53
C ARG A 210 -5.33 -27.80 -22.55
N SER A 211 -6.34 -27.02 -22.94
CA SER A 211 -6.32 -25.57 -22.87
C SER A 211 -6.24 -25.22 -21.39
N LEU A 212 -5.04 -24.84 -20.96
CA LEU A 212 -4.93 -23.87 -19.88
C LEU A 212 -5.86 -22.73 -20.28
N VAL A 213 -6.88 -22.46 -19.45
CA VAL A 213 -7.69 -21.26 -19.57
C VAL A 213 -6.72 -20.10 -19.34
N LEU A 214 -6.16 -19.60 -20.44
CA LEU A 214 -5.41 -18.35 -20.48
C LEU A 214 -6.42 -17.28 -20.07
N VAL A 215 -6.36 -16.88 -18.79
CA VAL A 215 -7.04 -15.69 -18.32
C VAL A 215 -6.42 -14.53 -19.10
N PRO A 216 -7.17 -13.86 -20.00
CA PRO A 216 -6.61 -12.80 -20.81
C PRO A 216 -6.06 -11.70 -19.90
N ASN A 217 -4.85 -11.23 -20.20
CA ASN A 217 -4.28 -10.10 -19.47
C ASN A 217 -5.19 -8.88 -19.66
N GLU A 218 -5.31 -8.01 -18.65
CA GLU A 218 -6.25 -6.86 -18.68
C GLU A 218 -6.06 -5.96 -19.92
N VAL A 219 -4.87 -5.97 -20.50
CA VAL A 219 -4.50 -5.25 -21.73
C VAL A 219 -5.20 -5.84 -22.96
N GLU A 220 -5.28 -7.16 -23.12
CA GLU A 220 -6.00 -7.84 -24.22
C GLU A 220 -7.53 -7.68 -24.10
N ARG A 221 -8.04 -7.56 -22.88
CA ARG A 221 -9.46 -7.32 -22.63
C ARG A 221 -9.91 -5.94 -23.08
N ARG A 222 -9.00 -4.95 -23.12
CA ARG A 222 -9.31 -3.59 -23.56
C ARG A 222 -9.20 -3.41 -25.08
N THR A 223 -8.39 -4.21 -25.77
CA THR A 223 -8.24 -4.11 -27.24
C THR A 223 -9.30 -4.92 -28.00
N SER A 224 -9.83 -5.99 -27.41
CA SER A 224 -10.87 -6.83 -28.05
C SER A 224 -12.25 -6.16 -28.17
N ILE A 225 -12.50 -5.04 -27.48
CA ILE A 225 -13.75 -4.29 -27.60
C ILE A 225 -13.73 -3.31 -28.79
N MET A 226 -12.55 -3.03 -29.36
CA MET A 226 -12.38 -1.95 -30.34
C MET A 226 -12.38 -2.40 -31.82
N ILE A 227 -12.93 -3.57 -32.15
CA ILE A 227 -12.91 -4.10 -33.54
C ILE A 227 -14.32 -4.40 -34.11
N SER A 228 -15.40 -4.27 -33.34
CA SER A 228 -16.74 -4.69 -33.81
C SER A 228 -17.66 -3.58 -34.37
N PHE A 229 -17.15 -2.38 -34.69
CA PHE A 229 -18.01 -1.27 -35.17
C PHE A 229 -17.74 -0.74 -36.58
N GLU A 230 -16.89 -1.39 -37.38
CA GLU A 230 -16.50 -0.87 -38.70
C GLU A 230 -16.83 -1.83 -39.85
N GLU A 231 -18.03 -2.40 -39.88
CA GLU A 231 -18.49 -3.24 -41.01
C GLU A 231 -19.99 -3.12 -41.32
N ALA A 232 -20.58 -1.93 -41.18
CA ALA A 232 -21.99 -1.69 -41.47
C ALA A 232 -22.27 -0.39 -42.25
N ALA A 233 -21.42 -0.03 -43.22
CA ALA A 233 -21.66 1.15 -44.06
C ALA A 233 -21.22 0.96 -45.52
N TYR A 234 -21.70 -0.11 -46.17
CA TYR A 234 -21.77 -0.15 -47.65
C TYR A 234 -22.96 -1.00 -48.07
N ASP A 235 -24.14 -0.39 -48.05
CA ASP A 235 -25.23 -0.77 -48.95
C ASP A 235 -26.23 0.39 -48.98
N GLU A 236 -26.07 1.30 -49.94
CA GLU A 236 -27.19 2.03 -50.56
C GLU A 236 -26.73 2.74 -51.85
N VAL A 237 -27.10 2.11 -52.97
CA VAL A 237 -27.64 2.65 -54.26
C VAL A 237 -26.98 3.86 -54.92
#